data_AF-A0A151HGB0-F1
#
_entry.id   AF-A0A151HGB0-F1
#
_cell.length_a   1.000
_cell.length_b   1.000
_cell.length_c   1.000
_cell.angle_alpha   90.00
_cell.angle_beta   90.00
_cell.angle_gamma   90.00
#
_symmetry.space_group_name_H-M   'P 1'
#
loop_
_entity.id
_entity.type
_entity.pdbx_description
1 polymer ?
#
loop_
_entity_poly.entity_id
_entity_poly.type
_entity_poly.pdbx_seq_one_letter_code
_entity_poly.pdbx_strand_id
1 'polypeptide(L)' 'ELYEYCLREGYADAKLIAKWKKAGYEKLCCLRCIQAGDQNFSTTCICRVPKNCLADNQQKTNAFSGKCVGSNLK' A
#
# COMPACT_ATOMS: atom_id res chain seq x y z
N GLU A 1 23.68 -1.52 12.51
CA GLU A 1 23.40 -2.53 13.56
C GLU A 1 21.94 -2.50 14.05
N LEU A 2 21.39 -1.37 14.54
CA LEU A 2 20.00 -1.32 15.04
C LEU A 2 18.93 -1.63 13.98
N TYR A 3 19.11 -1.15 12.73
CA TYR A 3 18.16 -1.40 11.65
C TYR A 3 17.98 -2.90 11.33
N GLU A 4 19.09 -3.64 11.27
CA GLU A 4 19.07 -5.08 11.01
C GLU A 4 18.48 -5.87 12.18
N TYR A 5 18.70 -5.40 13.41
CA TYR A 5 18.05 -5.95 14.60
C TYR A 5 16.53 -5.79 14.52
N CYS A 6 16.02 -4.60 14.18
CA CYS A 6 14.58 -4.38 14.02
C CYS A 6 13.95 -5.25 12.92
N LEU A 7 14.69 -5.53 11.85
CA LEU A 7 14.23 -6.43 10.78
C LEU A 7 14.22 -7.89 11.23
N ARG A 8 15.21 -8.33 12.02
CA ARG A 8 15.33 -9.70 12.52
C ARG A 8 14.23 -10.03 13.54
N GLU A 9 13.95 -9.11 14.45
CA GLU A 9 12.91 -9.26 15.48
C GLU A 9 11.49 -9.02 14.94
N GLY A 10 11.34 -8.65 13.66
CA GLY A 10 10.04 -8.48 13.02
C GLY A 10 9.31 -7.18 13.37
N TYR A 11 10.00 -6.19 13.95
CA TYR A 11 9.43 -4.86 14.18
C TYR A 11 9.15 -4.10 12.88
N ALA A 12 9.80 -4.49 11.78
CA ALA A 12 9.59 -3.90 10.46
C ALA A 12 9.63 -4.95 9.35
N ASP A 13 8.79 -4.77 8.33
CA ASP A 13 8.73 -5.65 7.16
C ASP A 13 9.78 -5.24 6.11
N ALA A 14 10.79 -6.09 5.94
CA ALA A 14 11.85 -5.89 4.95
C ALA A 14 11.32 -5.78 3.52
N LYS A 15 10.27 -6.53 3.16
CA LYS A 15 9.69 -6.52 1.81
C LYS A 15 8.96 -5.20 1.56
N LEU A 16 8.27 -4.66 2.55
CA LEU A 16 7.60 -3.36 2.45
C LEU A 16 8.63 -2.23 2.29
N ILE A 17 9.68 -2.22 3.12
CA ILE A 17 10.75 -1.21 3.06
C ILE A 17 11.48 -1.27 1.70
N ALA A 18 11.72 -2.47 1.16
CA ALA A 18 12.31 -2.63 -0.16
C ALA A 18 11.45 -2.01 -1.28
N LYS A 19 10.11 -2.01 -1.13
CA LYS A 19 9.22 -1.34 -2.08
C LYS A 19 9.24 0.17 -1.90
N TRP A 20 9.31 0.70 -0.68
CA TRP A 20 9.41 2.15 -0.44
C TRP A 20 10.65 2.78 -1.08
N LYS A 21 11.74 2.02 -1.25
CA LYS A 21 12.94 2.47 -1.96
C LYS A 21 12.73 2.65 -3.48
N LYS A 22 11.66 2.12 -4.06
CA LYS A 22 11.36 2.27 -5.49
C LYS A 22 10.52 3.53 -5.73
N ALA A 23 10.88 4.29 -6.77
CA ALA A 23 10.11 5.46 -7.19
C ALA A 23 8.63 5.10 -7.44
N GLY A 24 7.71 5.93 -6.94
CA GLY A 24 6.28 5.74 -7.06
C GLY A 24 5.65 4.80 -6.01
N TYR A 25 6.43 4.18 -5.12
CA TYR A 25 5.95 3.32 -4.02
C TYR A 25 6.26 3.87 -2.63
N GLU A 26 6.69 5.14 -2.53
CA GLU A 26 7.13 5.80 -1.30
C GLU A 26 6.07 5.78 -0.19
N LYS A 27 4.78 5.86 -0.57
CA LYS A 27 3.64 5.83 0.35
C LYS A 27 2.85 4.54 0.21
N LEU A 28 3.50 3.37 0.09
CA LEU A 28 2.76 2.11 0.00
C LEU A 28 2.21 1.70 1.38
N CYS A 29 0.90 1.43 1.49
CA CYS A 29 0.28 1.00 2.75
C CYS A 29 0.47 -0.48 3.08
N CYS A 30 0.48 -1.36 2.07
CA CYS A 30 0.50 -2.80 2.27
C CYS A 30 1.03 -3.55 1.04
N LEU A 31 1.63 -4.73 1.24
CA LEU A 31 2.09 -5.57 0.13
C LEU A 31 0.94 -6.18 -0.68
N ARG A 32 -0.18 -6.51 -0.02
CA ARG A 32 -1.40 -7.00 -0.70
C ARG A 32 -1.95 -5.99 -1.72
N CYS A 33 -1.75 -4.71 -1.47
CA CYS A 33 -2.28 -3.62 -2.27
C CYS A 33 -1.64 -3.53 -3.67
N ILE A 34 -0.48 -4.17 -3.87
CA ILE A 34 0.26 -4.25 -5.15
C ILE A 34 0.25 -5.66 -5.75
N GLN A 35 -0.27 -6.65 -5.03
CA GLN A 35 -0.27 -8.04 -5.47
C GLN A 35 -1.50 -8.30 -6.33
N ALA A 36 -1.29 -8.45 -7.64
CA ALA A 36 -2.39 -8.72 -8.58
C ALA A 36 -3.09 -10.06 -8.29
N GLY A 37 -2.36 -11.07 -7.83
CA GLY A 37 -2.92 -12.40 -7.56
C GLY A 37 -3.92 -12.48 -6.42
N ASP A 38 -3.98 -11.48 -5.53
CA ASP A 38 -4.89 -11.50 -4.38
C ASP A 38 -6.27 -10.90 -4.70
N GLN A 39 -6.45 -10.38 -5.93
CA GLN A 39 -7.65 -9.67 -6.36
C GLN A 39 -8.33 -10.42 -7.51
N ASN A 40 -9.66 -10.56 -7.43
CA ASN A 40 -10.46 -11.32 -8.41
C ASN A 40 -10.27 -10.88 -9.88
N PHE A 41 -9.89 -9.63 -10.11
CA PHE A 41 -9.67 -9.07 -11.46
C PHE A 41 -8.20 -8.76 -11.76
N SER A 42 -7.26 -9.27 -10.96
CA SER A 42 -5.83 -8.94 -11.10
C SER A 42 -5.51 -7.43 -11.09
N THR A 43 -6.43 -6.62 -10.57
CA THR A 43 -6.32 -5.17 -10.50
C THR A 43 -5.59 -4.71 -9.25
N THR A 44 -4.89 -3.60 -9.34
CA THR A 44 -4.30 -2.92 -8.16
C THR A 44 -5.39 -2.40 -7.21
N CYS A 45 -5.09 -2.34 -5.91
CA CYS A 45 -6.03 -1.84 -4.91
C CYS A 45 -6.35 -0.35 -5.11
N ILE A 46 -7.59 0.03 -4.82
CA ILE A 46 -8.12 1.41 -4.91
C ILE A 46 -7.27 2.43 -4.13
N CYS A 47 -6.56 2.01 -3.07
CA CYS A 47 -5.68 2.89 -2.29
C CYS A 47 -4.49 3.46 -3.08
N ARG A 48 -4.17 2.88 -4.25
CA ARG A 48 -3.14 3.36 -5.17
C ARG A 48 -3.67 4.33 -6.22
N VAL A 49 -4.99 4.42 -6.39
CA VAL A 49 -5.63 5.31 -7.36
C VAL A 49 -5.62 6.75 -6.81
N PRO A 50 -5.17 7.74 -7.60
CA PRO A 50 -5.22 9.15 -7.19
C PRO A 50 -6.66 9.59 -6.93
N LYS A 51 -6.86 10.45 -5.93
CA LYS A 51 -8.20 10.95 -5.57
C LYS A 51 -8.89 11.69 -6.71
N ASN A 52 -8.13 12.37 -7.57
CA ASN A 52 -8.66 13.08 -8.75
C ASN A 52 -9.31 12.16 -9.79
N CYS A 53 -8.98 10.86 -9.76
CA CYS A 53 -9.58 9.85 -10.63
C CYS A 53 -10.75 9.12 -9.96
N LEU A 54 -11.06 9.41 -8.68
CA LEU A 54 -12.16 8.81 -7.94
C LEU A 54 -13.40 9.70 -8.06
N ALA A 55 -14.56 9.08 -8.27
CA ALA A 55 -15.82 9.80 -8.20
C ALA A 55 -16.08 10.29 -6.77
N ASP A 56 -16.73 11.46 -6.61
CA ASP A 56 -16.92 12.12 -5.31
C ASP A 56 -17.60 11.24 -4.25
N ASN A 57 -18.41 10.27 -4.67
CA ASN A 57 -19.11 9.34 -3.79
C ASN A 57 -18.19 8.22 -3.22
N GLN A 58 -17.00 8.01 -3.80
CA GLN A 58 -16.05 6.97 -3.41
C GLN A 58 -14.89 7.51 -2.55
N GLN A 59 -14.89 8.80 -2.20
CA GLN A 59 -13.82 9.40 -1.39
C GLN A 59 -13.75 8.81 0.04
N LYS A 60 -14.82 8.16 0.51
CA LYS A 60 -14.87 7.40 1.78
C LYS A 60 -14.88 5.88 1.57
N THR A 61 -14.17 5.35 0.58
CA THR A 61 -14.08 3.90 0.43
C THR A 61 -13.14 3.32 1.49
N ASN A 62 -13.72 2.65 2.47
CA ASN A 62 -13.04 1.62 3.25
C ASN A 62 -12.80 0.44 2.30
N ALA A 63 -11.69 0.45 1.56
CA ALA A 63 -11.29 -0.69 0.75
C ALA A 63 -11.32 -1.95 1.63
N PHE A 64 -11.91 -3.04 1.12
CA PHE A 64 -12.24 -4.32 1.76
C PHE A 64 -11.03 -5.14 2.28
N SER A 65 -9.95 -4.44 2.58
CA SER A 65 -8.70 -4.88 3.16
C SER A 65 -8.43 -3.86 4.27
N GLY A 66 -9.01 -4.11 5.45
CA GLY A 66 -9.02 -3.24 6.63
C GLY A 66 -8.05 -2.03 6.63
N LYS A 67 -8.63 -0.83 6.70
CA LYS A 67 -7.99 0.45 7.05
C LYS A 67 -6.91 1.02 6.12
N CYS A 68 -6.89 0.70 4.82
CA CYS A 68 -6.03 1.42 3.88
C CYS A 68 -6.65 2.78 3.50
N VAL A 69 -6.39 3.83 4.30
CA VAL A 69 -6.81 5.20 3.97
C VAL A 69 -5.82 5.79 2.96
N GLY A 70 -6.21 5.79 1.68
CA GLY A 70 -5.63 6.53 0.56
C GLY A 70 -4.17 6.94 0.69
N SER A 71 -3.25 6.05 0.31
CA SER A 71 -1.82 6.28 0.43
C SER A 71 -1.24 7.17 -0.69
N ASN A 72 -2.01 7.43 -1.74
CA ASN A 72 -1.63 8.33 -2.82
C ASN A 72 -2.05 9.78 -2.48
N LEU A 73 -1.30 10.43 -1.58
CA LEU A 73 -1.43 11.86 -1.32
C LEU A 73 -0.45 12.63 -2.21
N LYS A 74 -0.93 13.02 -3.40
CA LYS A 74 -0.57 14.23 -4.14
C LYS A 74 -1.85 14.80 -4.72
#